data_AF-A0A1J8P8Z6-F1
#
_entry.id   AF-A0A1J8P8Z6-F1
#
_cell.length_a   1.000
_cell.length_b   1.000
_cell.length_c   1.000
_cell.angle_alpha   90.00
_cell.angle_beta   90.00
_cell.angle_gamma   90.00
#
_symmetry.space_group_name_H-M   'P 1'
#
loop_
_entity.id
_entity.type
_entity.pdbx_description
1 polymer ?
#
loop_
_entity_poly.entity_id
_entity_poly.type
_entity_poly.pdbx_seq_one_letter_code
_entity_poly.pdbx_strand_id
1 'polypeptide(L)'
;MNGTHAMLVHFPLGFWALATLMILVGAFVPGRIAELSRAALLPVLVLSLLGALAAMVIGFIVWPMAANLASPLTRNHILMAFWSLGIFTMITILVWRAGASAFDGTRRWALVILALIGGLFFASTGTLGGHLAGSTTPFSQVLGLMGWEIYTTFYSPLWAIALMVIIGLLCALWGFRNRQSSKIRGQY
;
A
#
# COMPACT_ATOMS: atom_id res chain seq x y z
N MET A 1 15.59 22.82 7.41
CA MET A 1 14.85 22.19 8.52
C MET A 1 15.76 21.09 9.04
N ASN A 2 16.28 21.17 10.27
CA ASN A 2 16.96 20.02 10.85
C ASN A 2 15.87 18.96 11.06
N GLY A 3 15.87 17.94 10.20
CA GLY A 3 14.86 16.90 10.16
C GLY A 3 14.90 16.11 11.45
N THR A 4 14.03 16.44 12.39
CA THR A 4 13.66 15.53 13.45
C THR A 4 12.99 14.33 12.80
N HIS A 5 13.80 13.33 12.45
CA HIS A 5 13.32 12.04 11.98
C HIS A 5 12.56 11.40 13.14
N ALA A 6 11.24 11.32 13.03
CA ALA A 6 10.44 10.68 14.06
C ALA A 6 10.76 9.18 14.05
N MET A 7 11.67 8.76 14.93
CA MET A 7 12.13 7.36 15.05
C MET A 7 10.97 6.35 15.12
N LEU A 8 9.81 6.79 15.63
CA LEU A 8 8.59 6.00 15.70
C LEU A 8 8.15 5.42 14.34
N VAL A 9 8.47 6.08 13.21
CA VAL A 9 8.05 5.62 11.88
C VAL A 9 8.71 4.30 11.46
N HIS A 10 9.86 3.92 12.05
CA HIS A 10 10.53 2.67 11.71
C HIS A 10 9.78 1.43 12.19
N PHE A 11 9.00 1.54 13.28
CA PHE A 11 8.23 0.43 13.81
C PHE A 11 7.17 -0.07 12.82
N PRO A 12 6.22 0.77 12.34
CA PRO A 12 5.24 0.32 11.34
C PRO A 12 5.90 -0.13 10.04
N LEU A 13 6.98 0.53 9.60
CA LEU A 13 7.72 0.12 8.39
C LEU A 13 8.33 -1.28 8.54
N GLY A 14 8.97 -1.56 9.68
CA GLY A 14 9.52 -2.87 9.99
C GLY A 14 8.44 -3.95 10.02
N PHE A 15 7.30 -3.66 10.65
CA PHE A 15 6.18 -4.60 10.69
C PHE A 15 5.51 -4.80 9.32
N TRP A 16 5.40 -3.77 8.48
CA TRP A 16 4.89 -3.92 7.11
C TRP A 16 5.82 -4.73 6.22
N ALA A 17 7.14 -4.51 6.32
CA ALA A 17 8.13 -5.33 5.63
C ALA A 17 8.04 -6.80 6.10
N LEU A 18 7.98 -7.02 7.41
CA LEU A 18 7.83 -8.36 7.99
C LEU A 18 6.52 -9.03 7.56
N ALA A 19 5.39 -8.32 7.63
CA ALA A 19 4.10 -8.82 7.19
C ALA A 19 4.11 -9.19 5.69
N THR A 20 4.75 -8.37 4.85
CA THR A 20 4.94 -8.67 3.43
C THR A 20 5.70 -9.97 3.25
N LEU A 21 6.83 -10.14 3.95
CA LEU A 21 7.61 -11.38 3.91
C LEU A 21 6.78 -12.58 4.40
N MET A 22 6.06 -12.45 5.51
CA MET A 22 5.21 -13.51 6.07
C MET A 22 4.09 -13.90 5.10
N ILE A 23 3.53 -12.95 4.35
CA ILE A 23 2.52 -13.23 3.31
C ILE A 23 3.16 -14.01 2.16
N LEU A 24 4.34 -13.60 1.67
CA LEU A 24 5.05 -14.31 0.61
C LEU A 24 5.43 -15.73 1.03
N VAL A 25 6.00 -15.88 2.23
CA VAL A 25 6.36 -17.18 2.80
C VAL A 25 5.10 -18.04 3.00
N GLY A 26 4.06 -17.47 3.60
CA GLY A 26 2.78 -18.15 3.79
C GLY A 26 2.10 -18.57 2.49
N ALA A 27 2.33 -17.87 1.37
CA ALA A 27 1.72 -18.17 0.08
C ALA A 27 2.51 -19.20 -0.75
N PHE A 28 3.84 -19.15 -0.71
CA PHE A 28 4.72 -19.89 -1.64
C PHE A 28 5.53 -21.01 -1.00
N VAL A 29 5.77 -20.97 0.30
CA VAL A 29 6.62 -21.95 0.98
C VAL A 29 5.73 -23.01 1.64
N PRO A 30 6.09 -24.30 1.56
CA PRO A 30 5.41 -25.35 2.33
C PRO A 30 6.02 -25.53 3.73
N GLY A 31 5.31 -26.25 4.60
CA GLY A 31 5.84 -26.70 5.89
C GLY A 31 5.80 -25.66 7.02
N ARG A 32 6.59 -25.93 8.07
CA ARG A 32 6.44 -25.27 9.38
C ARG A 32 6.59 -23.75 9.34
N ILE A 33 7.50 -23.22 8.52
CA ILE A 33 7.75 -21.78 8.43
C ILE A 33 6.52 -21.05 7.86
N ALA A 34 5.83 -21.65 6.90
CA ALA A 34 4.62 -21.08 6.33
C ALA A 34 3.45 -21.12 7.32
N GLU A 35 3.29 -22.21 8.07
CA GLU A 35 2.29 -22.30 9.15
C GLU A 35 2.49 -21.20 10.19
N LEU A 36 3.74 -21.02 10.66
CA LEU A 36 4.09 -19.98 11.61
C LEU A 36 3.82 -18.59 11.05
N SER A 37 4.17 -18.37 9.77
CA SER A 37 3.91 -17.08 9.10
C SER A 37 2.42 -16.77 9.03
N ARG A 38 1.58 -17.75 8.66
CA ARG A 38 0.11 -17.57 8.59
C ARG A 38 -0.50 -17.32 9.97
N ALA A 39 -0.04 -18.04 11.00
CA ALA A 39 -0.57 -17.93 12.35
C ALA A 39 -0.18 -16.60 13.04
N ALA A 40 1.07 -16.16 12.86
CA ALA A 40 1.58 -14.95 13.50
C ALA A 40 1.27 -13.65 12.73
N LEU A 41 0.77 -13.75 11.50
CA LEU A 41 0.56 -12.57 10.63
C LEU A 41 -0.41 -11.56 11.23
N LEU A 42 -1.53 -12.01 11.80
CA LEU A 42 -2.56 -11.08 12.31
C LEU A 42 -2.03 -10.20 13.45
N PRO A 43 -1.36 -10.73 14.50
CA PRO A 43 -0.71 -9.89 15.51
C PRO A 43 0.27 -8.87 14.92
N VAL A 44 1.12 -9.28 13.97
CA VAL A 44 2.08 -8.37 13.31
C VAL A 44 1.35 -7.25 12.57
N LEU A 45 0.28 -7.58 11.85
CA LEU A 45 -0.54 -6.60 11.15
C LEU A 45 -1.20 -5.61 12.11
N VAL A 46 -1.80 -6.08 13.20
CA VAL A 46 -2.42 -5.21 14.21
C VAL A 46 -1.40 -4.23 14.80
N LEU A 47 -0.23 -4.74 15.21
CA LEU A 47 0.85 -3.89 15.74
C LEU A 47 1.36 -2.90 14.69
N SER A 48 1.43 -3.30 13.42
CA SER A 48 1.80 -2.41 12.32
C SER A 48 0.83 -1.24 12.17
N LEU A 49 -0.48 -1.49 12.28
CA LEU A 49 -1.51 -0.45 12.15
C LEU A 49 -1.48 0.51 13.33
N LEU A 50 -1.33 -0.02 14.56
CA LEU A 50 -1.20 0.81 15.75
C LEU A 50 0.04 1.71 15.68
N GLY A 51 1.19 1.14 15.27
CA GLY A 51 2.41 1.90 15.06
C GLY A 51 2.27 2.97 13.98
N ALA A 52 1.57 2.65 12.88
CA ALA A 52 1.36 3.57 11.77
C ALA A 52 0.45 4.74 12.18
N LEU A 53 -0.65 4.45 12.90
CA LEU A 53 -1.54 5.48 13.44
C LEU A 53 -0.81 6.40 14.41
N ALA A 54 -0.02 5.83 15.34
CA ALA A 54 0.76 6.61 16.28
C ALA A 54 1.78 7.52 15.55
N ALA A 55 2.50 6.99 14.57
CA ALA A 55 3.45 7.76 13.77
C ALA A 55 2.77 8.89 12.97
N MET A 56 1.61 8.64 12.35
CA MET A 56 0.86 9.66 11.62
C MET A 56 0.32 10.76 12.54
N VAL A 57 -0.26 10.39 13.69
CA VAL A 57 -0.77 11.36 14.68
C VAL A 57 0.36 12.27 15.17
N ILE A 58 1.50 11.70 15.57
CA ILE A 58 2.65 12.50 15.99
C ILE A 58 3.16 13.37 14.84
N GLY A 59 3.21 12.85 13.62
CA GLY A 59 3.57 13.62 12.43
C GLY A 59 2.71 14.87 12.24
N PHE A 60 1.39 14.75 12.35
CA PHE A 60 0.50 15.91 12.19
C PHE A 60 0.51 16.87 13.38
N ILE A 61 0.88 16.40 14.58
CA ILE A 61 1.08 17.27 15.76
C ILE A 61 2.36 18.10 15.59
N VAL A 62 3.44 17.49 15.10
CA VAL A 62 4.75 18.14 14.98
C VAL A 62 4.82 19.05 13.75
N TRP A 63 4.20 18.67 12.62
CA TRP A 63 4.25 19.43 11.37
C TRP A 63 2.85 19.84 10.89
N PRO A 64 2.54 21.15 10.82
CA PRO A 64 1.22 21.62 10.41
C PRO A 64 0.91 21.30 8.95
N MET A 65 -0.35 20.98 8.66
CA MET A 65 -0.79 20.59 7.31
C MET A 65 -0.53 21.65 6.24
N ALA A 66 -0.61 22.95 6.59
CA ALA A 66 -0.30 24.03 5.66
C ALA A 66 1.16 23.96 5.15
N ALA A 67 2.11 23.60 6.02
CA ALA A 67 3.50 23.41 5.63
C ALA A 67 3.69 22.12 4.82
N ASN A 68 3.03 21.04 5.23
CA ASN A 68 3.12 19.74 4.55
C ASN A 68 2.54 19.75 3.12
N LEU A 69 1.56 20.60 2.85
CA LEU A 69 0.95 20.69 1.53
C LEU A 69 1.63 21.73 0.62
N ALA A 70 2.69 22.39 1.04
CA ALA A 70 3.36 23.39 0.20
C ALA A 70 4.18 22.78 -0.95
N SER A 71 4.65 21.53 -0.81
CA SER A 71 5.51 20.88 -1.81
C SER A 71 4.86 19.63 -2.44
N PRO A 72 5.10 19.35 -3.74
CA PRO A 72 4.66 18.10 -4.39
C PRO A 72 5.26 16.87 -3.70
N LEU A 73 6.53 16.97 -3.30
CA LEU A 73 7.28 15.90 -2.65
C LEU A 73 6.63 15.46 -1.33
N THR A 74 6.30 16.42 -0.46
CA THR A 74 5.66 16.14 0.84
C THR A 74 4.23 15.62 0.65
N ARG A 75 3.48 16.15 -0.31
CA ARG A 75 2.15 15.64 -0.66
C ARG A 75 2.20 14.17 -1.08
N ASN A 76 3.12 13.83 -1.97
CA ASN A 76 3.31 12.47 -2.45
C ASN A 76 3.76 11.53 -1.33
N HIS A 77 4.67 12.00 -0.46
CA HIS A 77 5.11 11.24 0.72
C HIS A 77 3.92 10.87 1.62
N ILE A 78 3.08 11.85 1.96
CA ILE A 78 1.89 11.65 2.78
C ILE A 78 0.88 10.73 2.08
N LEU A 79 0.65 10.94 0.78
CA LEU A 79 -0.27 10.14 -0.01
C LEU A 79 0.15 8.66 -0.05
N MET A 80 1.42 8.38 -0.30
CA MET A 80 1.94 7.00 -0.31
C MET A 80 1.85 6.35 1.07
N ALA A 81 2.09 7.11 2.14
CA ALA A 81 1.91 6.63 3.50
C ALA A 81 0.45 6.22 3.77
N PHE A 82 -0.52 7.04 3.35
CA PHE A 82 -1.94 6.72 3.49
C PHE A 82 -2.39 5.55 2.62
N TRP A 83 -1.91 5.45 1.38
CA TRP A 83 -2.21 4.29 0.52
C TRP A 83 -1.66 3.01 1.10
N SER A 84 -0.41 3.01 1.60
CA SER A 84 0.16 1.87 2.30
C SER A 84 -0.68 1.49 3.52
N LEU A 85 -1.02 2.46 4.38
CA LEU A 85 -1.88 2.21 5.54
C LEU A 85 -3.23 1.60 5.15
N GLY A 86 -3.89 2.14 4.12
CA GLY A 86 -5.16 1.62 3.63
C GLY A 86 -5.04 0.17 3.15
N ILE A 87 -3.98 -0.15 2.40
CA ILE A 87 -3.72 -1.50 1.90
C ILE A 87 -3.46 -2.47 3.06
N PHE A 88 -2.56 -2.13 3.99
CA PHE A 88 -2.29 -3.00 5.15
C PHE A 88 -3.51 -3.13 6.07
N THR A 89 -4.36 -2.10 6.16
CA THR A 89 -5.65 -2.19 6.85
C THR A 89 -6.56 -3.20 6.17
N MET A 90 -6.67 -3.16 4.84
CA MET A 90 -7.45 -4.14 4.09
C MET A 90 -6.91 -5.56 4.25
N ILE A 91 -5.59 -5.75 4.17
CA ILE A 91 -4.95 -7.05 4.45
C ILE A 91 -5.30 -7.53 5.86
N THR A 92 -5.22 -6.66 6.86
CA THR A 92 -5.58 -6.97 8.26
C THR A 92 -7.01 -7.45 8.34
N ILE A 93 -7.96 -6.76 7.72
CA ILE A 93 -9.38 -7.16 7.72
C ILE A 93 -9.56 -8.51 7.02
N LEU A 94 -8.93 -8.72 5.87
CA LEU A 94 -9.03 -9.98 5.13
C LEU A 94 -8.50 -11.16 5.95
N VAL A 95 -7.32 -11.01 6.56
CA VAL A 95 -6.70 -12.03 7.40
C VAL A 95 -7.48 -12.23 8.70
N TRP A 96 -7.99 -11.16 9.32
CA TRP A 96 -8.82 -11.26 10.53
C TRP A 96 -10.10 -12.05 10.28
N ARG A 97 -10.77 -11.79 9.14
CA ARG A 97 -12.03 -12.47 8.80
C ARG A 97 -11.84 -13.90 8.32
N ALA A 98 -10.79 -14.18 7.54
CA ALA A 98 -10.59 -15.49 6.92
C ALA A 98 -9.61 -16.40 7.70
N GLY A 99 -8.81 -15.85 8.62
CA GLY A 99 -7.80 -16.59 9.37
C GLY A 99 -6.84 -17.33 8.44
N ALA A 100 -6.61 -18.61 8.73
CA ALA A 100 -5.76 -19.47 7.91
C ALA A 100 -6.28 -19.63 6.47
N SER A 101 -7.61 -19.59 6.27
CA SER A 101 -8.23 -19.73 4.93
C SER A 101 -7.99 -18.55 3.99
N ALA A 102 -7.38 -17.46 4.50
CA ALA A 102 -6.96 -16.33 3.67
C ALA A 102 -5.89 -16.74 2.64
N PHE A 103 -5.16 -17.83 2.90
CA PHE A 103 -4.09 -18.35 2.07
C PHE A 103 -4.53 -19.48 1.11
N ASP A 104 -5.83 -19.79 1.06
CA ASP A 104 -6.35 -20.87 0.22
C ASP A 104 -6.75 -20.38 -1.18
N GLY A 105 -6.46 -21.22 -2.18
CA GLY A 105 -6.91 -21.02 -3.57
C GLY A 105 -6.54 -19.65 -4.14
N THR A 106 -7.53 -18.95 -4.69
CA THR A 106 -7.34 -17.63 -5.32
C THR A 106 -7.14 -16.50 -4.31
N ARG A 107 -7.58 -16.65 -3.06
CA ARG A 107 -7.53 -15.59 -2.03
C ARG A 107 -6.09 -15.21 -1.68
N ARG A 108 -5.16 -16.17 -1.70
CA ARG A 108 -3.73 -15.93 -1.46
C ARG A 108 -3.14 -14.90 -2.43
N TRP A 109 -3.60 -14.90 -3.68
CA TRP A 109 -3.09 -13.97 -4.69
C TRP A 109 -3.52 -12.55 -4.41
N ALA A 110 -4.73 -12.35 -3.87
CA ALA A 110 -5.16 -11.03 -3.40
C ALA A 110 -4.23 -10.53 -2.28
N LEU A 111 -3.89 -11.38 -1.30
CA LEU A 111 -2.94 -11.00 -0.24
C LEU A 111 -1.56 -10.65 -0.79
N VAL A 112 -1.01 -11.47 -1.69
CA VAL A 112 0.31 -11.24 -2.29
C VAL A 112 0.34 -9.93 -3.07
N ILE A 113 -0.64 -9.70 -3.96
CA ILE A 113 -0.72 -8.48 -4.78
C ILE A 113 -0.84 -7.26 -3.86
N LEU A 114 -1.72 -7.30 -2.87
CA LEU A 114 -1.88 -6.20 -1.93
C LEU A 114 -0.61 -5.96 -1.13
N ALA A 115 0.05 -7.00 -0.61
CA ALA A 115 1.28 -6.86 0.16
C ALA A 115 2.42 -6.26 -0.68
N LEU A 116 2.55 -6.66 -1.94
CA LEU A 116 3.56 -6.09 -2.85
C LEU A 116 3.27 -4.63 -3.20
N ILE A 117 2.01 -4.27 -3.47
CA ILE A 117 1.62 -2.89 -3.76
C ILE A 117 1.79 -2.00 -2.52
N GLY A 118 1.32 -2.45 -1.35
CA GLY A 118 1.54 -1.75 -0.08
C GLY A 118 3.03 -1.63 0.24
N GLY A 119 3.78 -2.69 -0.05
CA GLY A 119 5.24 -2.75 -0.01
C GLY A 119 5.91 -1.64 -0.81
N LEU A 120 5.54 -1.56 -2.08
CA LEU A 120 6.02 -0.54 -3.01
C LEU A 120 5.68 0.87 -2.53
N PHE A 121 4.46 1.09 -2.01
CA PHE A 121 4.06 2.39 -1.51
C PHE A 121 4.83 2.80 -0.25
N PHE A 122 5.04 1.92 0.73
CA PHE A 122 5.85 2.32 1.89
C PHE A 122 7.32 2.53 1.52
N ALA A 123 7.87 1.75 0.58
CA ALA A 123 9.23 1.96 0.09
C ALA A 123 9.37 3.32 -0.63
N SER A 124 8.35 3.68 -1.41
CA SER A 124 8.25 5.00 -2.04
C SER A 124 8.16 6.12 -1.00
N THR A 125 7.33 5.96 0.03
CA THR A 125 7.24 6.89 1.17
C THR A 125 8.60 7.11 1.82
N GLY A 126 9.33 6.02 2.12
CA GLY A 126 10.67 6.10 2.70
C GLY A 126 11.67 6.84 1.81
N THR A 127 11.60 6.60 0.49
CA THR A 127 12.43 7.32 -0.50
C THR A 127 12.12 8.81 -0.51
N LEU A 128 10.84 9.19 -0.65
CA LEU A 128 10.43 10.60 -0.64
C LEU A 128 10.79 11.29 0.67
N GLY A 129 10.69 10.58 1.80
CA GLY A 129 11.12 11.05 3.13
C GLY A 129 12.62 11.28 3.20
N GLY A 130 13.43 10.40 2.60
CA GLY A 130 14.88 10.59 2.45
C GLY A 130 15.21 11.87 1.69
N HIS A 131 14.54 12.13 0.56
CA HIS A 131 14.71 13.38 -0.20
C HIS A 131 14.33 14.62 0.62
N LEU A 132 13.28 14.55 1.45
CA LEU A 132 12.90 15.64 2.37
C LEU A 132 13.96 15.89 3.46
N ALA A 133 14.65 14.84 3.90
CA ALA A 133 15.72 14.91 4.89
C ALA A 133 17.11 15.18 4.29
N GLY A 134 17.22 15.38 2.97
CA GLY A 134 18.50 15.57 2.27
C GLY A 134 19.33 14.29 2.09
N SER A 135 18.75 13.11 2.35
CA SER A 135 19.36 11.79 2.18
C SER A 135 18.68 11.04 1.03
N THR A 136 19.09 11.35 -0.20
CA THR A 136 18.49 10.79 -1.42
C THR A 136 18.85 9.32 -1.60
N THR A 137 17.94 8.52 -2.16
CA THR A 137 18.18 7.09 -2.42
C THR A 137 18.13 6.78 -3.93
N PRO A 138 18.84 5.75 -4.41
CA PRO A 138 18.76 5.31 -5.81
C PRO A 138 17.36 4.86 -6.23
N PHE A 139 16.49 4.52 -5.28
CA PHE A 139 15.11 4.12 -5.57
C PHE A 139 14.31 5.23 -6.28
N SER A 140 14.70 6.50 -6.11
CA SER A 140 14.15 7.62 -6.88
C SER A 140 14.32 7.46 -8.40
N GLN A 141 15.38 6.79 -8.86
CA GLN A 141 15.60 6.50 -10.28
C GLN A 141 14.56 5.51 -10.80
N VAL A 142 14.19 4.51 -9.98
CA VAL A 142 13.11 3.57 -10.31
C VAL A 142 11.78 4.31 -10.44
N LEU A 143 11.50 5.25 -9.52
CA LEU A 143 10.32 6.12 -9.62
C LEU A 143 10.35 6.96 -10.90
N GLY A 144 11.51 7.53 -11.25
CA GLY A 144 11.72 8.29 -12.49
C GLY A 144 11.48 7.46 -13.75
N LEU A 145 11.93 6.20 -13.79
CA LEU A 145 11.67 5.26 -14.89
C LEU A 145 10.18 4.96 -15.06
N MET A 146 9.40 5.00 -13.98
CA MET A 146 7.94 4.91 -14.02
C MET A 146 7.28 6.26 -14.38
N GLY A 147 8.05 7.23 -14.88
CA GLY A 147 7.55 8.57 -15.24
C GLY A 147 7.17 9.42 -14.03
N TRP A 148 7.64 9.06 -12.83
CA TRP A 148 7.36 9.80 -11.60
C TRP A 148 8.56 10.66 -11.19
N GLU A 149 8.57 11.90 -11.67
CA GLU A 149 9.55 12.88 -11.23
C GLU A 149 9.15 13.41 -9.84
N ILE A 150 9.92 13.04 -8.83
CA ILE A 150 9.57 13.19 -7.40
C ILE A 150 9.40 14.64 -6.95
N TYR A 151 10.05 15.58 -7.63
CA TYR A 151 10.02 17.00 -7.30
C TYR A 151 8.89 17.77 -7.98
N THR A 152 8.37 17.29 -9.11
CA THR A 152 7.45 18.06 -9.97
C THR A 152 6.13 17.37 -10.23
N THR A 153 6.07 16.04 -10.14
CA THR A 153 4.84 15.30 -10.40
C THR A 153 3.91 15.42 -9.20
N PHE A 154 2.72 15.98 -9.40
CA PHE A 154 1.68 16.02 -8.38
C PHE A 154 0.83 14.75 -8.40
N TYR A 155 0.83 14.00 -7.29
CA TYR A 155 0.02 12.81 -7.01
C TYR A 155 0.36 11.57 -7.86
N SER A 156 0.25 11.64 -9.18
CA SER A 156 0.46 10.49 -10.06
C SER A 156 0.93 10.89 -11.46
N PRO A 157 1.77 10.08 -12.13
CA PRO A 157 2.07 10.24 -13.54
C PRO A 157 0.80 10.18 -14.42
N LEU A 158 0.79 10.91 -15.54
CA LEU A 158 -0.36 10.96 -16.45
C LEU A 158 -0.76 9.59 -17.01
N TRP A 159 0.20 8.71 -17.28
CA TRP A 159 -0.08 7.36 -17.79
C TRP A 159 -0.89 6.53 -16.79
N ALA A 160 -0.68 6.71 -15.48
CA ALA A 160 -1.39 5.97 -14.45
C ALA A 160 -2.86 6.41 -14.41
N ILE A 161 -3.12 7.72 -14.55
CA ILE A 161 -4.47 8.27 -14.66
C ILE A 161 -5.17 7.70 -15.91
N ALA A 162 -4.48 7.70 -17.06
CA ALA A 162 -5.03 7.15 -18.29
C ALA A 162 -5.39 5.66 -18.14
N LEU A 163 -4.53 4.87 -17.50
CA LEU A 163 -4.80 3.46 -17.21
C LEU A 163 -6.03 3.29 -16.29
N MET A 164 -6.16 4.09 -15.23
CA MET A 164 -7.33 4.06 -14.35
C MET A 164 -8.63 4.38 -15.10
N VAL A 165 -8.60 5.37 -15.99
CA VAL A 165 -9.75 5.71 -16.85
C VAL A 165 -10.11 4.53 -17.76
N ILE A 166 -9.12 3.90 -18.41
CA ILE A 166 -9.33 2.73 -19.26
C ILE A 166 -9.96 1.57 -18.46
N ILE A 167 -9.44 1.25 -17.28
CA ILE A 167 -9.99 0.20 -16.42
C ILE A 167 -11.43 0.53 -16.03
N GLY A 168 -11.70 1.78 -15.64
CA GLY A 168 -13.06 2.23 -15.32
C GLY A 168 -14.04 2.05 -16.47
N LEU A 169 -13.63 2.40 -17.69
CA LEU A 169 -14.43 2.21 -18.90
C LEU A 169 -14.68 0.72 -19.19
N LEU A 170 -13.66 -0.14 -19.07
CA LEU A 170 -13.80 -1.59 -19.27
C LEU A 170 -14.76 -2.21 -18.25
N CYS A 171 -14.65 -1.84 -16.99
CA CYS A 171 -15.57 -2.28 -15.93
C CYS A 171 -17.01 -1.84 -16.20
N ALA A 172 -17.21 -0.59 -16.65
CA ALA A 172 -18.53 -0.08 -17.01
C ALA A 172 -19.13 -0.86 -18.19
N LEU A 173 -18.36 -1.03 -19.27
CA LEU A 173 -18.77 -1.80 -20.45
C LEU A 173 -19.13 -3.24 -20.11
N TRP A 174 -18.34 -3.90 -19.26
CA TRP A 174 -18.62 -5.26 -18.82
C TRP A 174 -19.90 -5.33 -17.96
N GLY A 175 -20.08 -4.36 -17.06
CA GLY A 175 -21.30 -4.21 -16.26
C GLY A 175 -22.55 -4.04 -17.13
N PHE A 176 -22.50 -3.22 -18.18
CA PHE A 176 -23.63 -3.05 -19.10
C PHE A 176 -23.94 -4.33 -19.90
N ARG A 177 -22.92 -5.02 -20.43
CA ARG A 177 -23.10 -6.29 -21.16
C ARG A 177 -23.72 -7.40 -20.29
N ASN A 178 -23.31 -7.51 -19.02
CA ASN A 178 -23.88 -8.50 -18.11
C ASN A 178 -25.35 -8.19 -17.75
N ARG A 179 -25.72 -6.91 -17.59
CA ARG A 179 -27.13 -6.51 -17.37
C ARG A 179 -28.03 -6.78 -18.58
N GLN A 180 -27.51 -6.67 -19.80
CA GLN A 180 -28.27 -6.99 -21.00
C GLN A 180 -28.46 -8.51 -21.15
N SER A 181 -27.42 -9.30 -20.85
CA SER A 181 -27.49 -10.77 -20.91
C SER A 181 -28.44 -11.37 -19.85
N SER A 182 -28.56 -10.75 -18.67
CA SER A 182 -29.52 -11.20 -17.65
C SER A 182 -30.98 -10.89 -17.99
N LYS A 183 -31.26 -9.77 -18.67
CA LYS A 183 -32.62 -9.43 -19.14
C LYS A 183 -33.14 -10.42 -20.20
N ILE A 184 -32.26 -10.94 -21.06
CA ILE A 184 -32.62 -11.90 -22.12
C ILE A 184 -32.90 -13.30 -21.55
N ARG A 185 -32.25 -13.72 -20.46
CA ARG A 185 -32.49 -15.02 -19.81
C ARG A 185 -33.71 -15.08 -18.88
N GLY A 186 -34.28 -13.94 -18.50
CA GLY A 186 -35.46 -13.87 -17.63
C GLY A 186 -36.81 -13.94 -18.35
N GLN A 187 -36.81 -14.22 -19.67
CA GLN A 187 -38.03 -14.31 -20.50
C GLN A 187 -38.35 -15.74 -20.98
N TYR A 188 -37.72 -16.76 -20.39
CA TYR A 188 -38.05 -18.17 -20.61
C TYR A 188 -38.42 -18.85 -19.29
#